data_AF-A0A961W4D6-F1
#
_entry.id   AF-A0A961W4D6-F1
#
_cell.length_a   1.000
_cell.length_b   1.000
_cell.length_c   1.000
_cell.angle_alpha   90.00
_cell.angle_beta   90.00
_cell.angle_gamma   90.00
#
_symmetry.space_group_name_H-M   'P 1'
#
loop_
_entity.id
_entity.type
_entity.pdbx_description
1 polymer ?
#
loop_
_entity_poly.entity_id
_entity_poly.type
_entity_poly.pdbx_seq_one_letter_code
_entity_poly.pdbx_strand_id
1 'polypeptide(L)'
;MSEESRILSRHRDPGDHEPDAHEPVAHEPDAHGPAFSETEGADASGMDDVRSDRIIRRPRYSLSEALERLRHAQEEAGLSGGPVAVQRSRGVETLDSLLEDVRAELGPQDRRFLLRPSADGSRYLVDAVTAVRWQDGRIVLCEERGASERILIEAGDEPDIAEAITDLVAGDLLARESARAAPPDEAPVGDTGNAVQAGSAEAMPVRRGFGFFGALALFLLGMLVGAALLLAYGWVTIGPSTGAS
;
A
#
# COMPACT_ATOMS: atom_id res chain seq x y z
N MET A 1 53.42 -26.11 39.31
CA MET A 1 52.34 -27.05 39.68
C MET A 1 51.69 -26.46 40.93
N SER A 2 50.48 -25.92 40.80
CA SER A 2 49.67 -25.44 41.91
C SER A 2 48.23 -25.90 41.68
N GLU A 3 47.75 -26.67 42.65
CA GLU A 3 46.36 -26.98 42.89
C GLU A 3 45.62 -25.72 43.38
N GLU A 4 44.29 -25.82 43.50
CA GLU A 4 43.40 -24.89 44.22
C GLU A 4 42.81 -23.73 43.41
N SER A 5 41.72 -24.02 42.67
CA SER A 5 40.46 -23.26 42.80
C SER A 5 39.33 -23.98 42.08
N ARG A 6 38.70 -24.89 42.83
CA ARG A 6 37.35 -25.41 42.58
C ARG A 6 36.37 -24.23 42.61
N ILE A 7 35.80 -23.85 41.47
CA ILE A 7 34.58 -23.04 41.44
C ILE A 7 33.41 -23.99 41.26
N LEU A 8 32.78 -24.27 42.40
CA LEU A 8 31.59 -25.05 42.59
C LEU A 8 30.38 -24.37 41.93
N SER A 9 29.68 -25.16 41.11
CA SER A 9 28.23 -25.36 41.11
C SER A 9 27.37 -24.30 41.82
N ARG A 10 26.72 -23.42 41.04
CA ARG A 10 25.38 -22.93 41.35
C ARG A 10 24.43 -23.42 40.27
N HIS A 11 23.94 -24.64 40.49
CA HIS A 11 22.75 -25.16 39.83
C HIS A 11 21.57 -24.32 40.38
N ARG A 12 21.04 -23.42 39.55
CA ARG A 12 19.88 -22.60 39.89
C ARG A 12 18.67 -23.35 39.36
N ASP A 13 17.91 -23.91 40.29
CA ASP A 13 16.63 -24.54 40.09
C ASP A 13 15.62 -23.48 39.59
N PRO A 14 15.13 -23.54 38.35
CA PRO A 14 14.02 -22.70 37.92
C PRO A 14 12.74 -23.36 38.42
N GLY A 15 12.11 -22.75 39.43
CA GLY A 15 10.85 -23.22 39.99
C GLY A 15 9.78 -23.40 38.91
N ASP A 16 9.14 -24.56 38.96
CA ASP A 16 7.95 -24.90 38.20
C ASP A 16 6.83 -23.90 38.53
N HIS A 17 6.59 -22.96 37.61
CA HIS A 17 5.35 -22.20 37.57
C HIS A 17 4.37 -22.98 36.68
N GLU A 18 3.41 -23.66 37.31
CA GLU A 18 2.24 -24.20 36.61
C GLU A 18 1.47 -23.02 35.98
N PRO A 19 1.27 -23.00 34.65
CA PRO A 19 0.41 -22.00 34.03
C PRO A 19 -1.04 -22.28 34.39
N ASP A 20 -1.72 -21.29 34.97
CA ASP A 20 -3.17 -21.33 35.19
C ASP A 20 -3.90 -21.57 33.85
N ALA A 21 -4.51 -22.75 33.73
CA ALA A 21 -5.34 -23.11 32.60
C ALA A 21 -6.64 -22.31 32.67
N HIS A 22 -6.70 -21.18 31.96
CA HIS A 22 -7.95 -20.51 31.68
C HIS A 22 -8.76 -21.35 30.70
N GLU A 23 -9.90 -21.88 31.16
CA GLU A 23 -10.88 -22.56 30.31
C GLU A 23 -11.40 -21.57 29.25
N PRO A 24 -11.43 -21.95 27.96
CA PRO A 24 -12.01 -21.10 26.92
C PRO A 24 -13.52 -21.04 27.10
N VAL A 25 -14.03 -19.84 27.37
CA VAL A 25 -15.47 -19.55 27.36
C VAL A 25 -15.97 -19.68 25.93
N ALA A 26 -16.74 -20.74 25.66
CA ALA A 26 -17.41 -20.94 24.38
C ALA A 26 -18.48 -19.86 24.21
N HIS A 27 -18.19 -18.88 23.35
CA HIS A 27 -19.21 -17.95 22.88
C HIS A 27 -19.97 -18.64 21.74
N GLU A 28 -21.23 -19.00 21.97
CA GLU A 28 -22.16 -19.38 20.91
C GLU A 28 -22.47 -18.14 20.04
N PRO A 29 -22.17 -18.14 18.73
CA PRO A 29 -22.63 -17.07 17.85
C PRO A 29 -24.10 -17.30 17.50
N ASP A 30 -24.96 -16.36 17.89
CA ASP A 30 -26.37 -16.29 17.51
C ASP A 30 -26.51 -16.28 15.98
N ALA A 31 -27.10 -17.36 15.45
CA ALA A 31 -27.44 -17.51 14.06
C ALA A 31 -28.69 -16.68 13.72
N HIS A 32 -28.48 -15.44 13.31
CA HIS A 32 -29.50 -14.65 12.60
C HIS A 32 -29.13 -14.54 11.11
N GLY A 33 -29.61 -15.49 10.31
CA GLY A 33 -29.63 -15.37 8.86
C GLY A 33 -30.82 -14.49 8.43
N PRO A 34 -30.62 -13.45 7.61
CA PRO A 34 -31.73 -12.82 6.91
C PRO A 34 -32.06 -13.61 5.63
N ALA A 35 -33.35 -13.90 5.51
CA ALA A 35 -33.97 -14.57 4.38
C ALA A 35 -33.77 -13.82 3.05
N PHE A 36 -33.57 -14.60 2.00
CA PHE A 36 -33.65 -14.19 0.61
C PHE A 36 -34.95 -13.43 0.31
N SER A 37 -34.85 -12.37 -0.49
CA SER A 37 -35.97 -11.80 -1.24
C SER A 37 -35.48 -11.53 -2.66
N GLU A 38 -35.69 -12.50 -3.55
CA GLU A 38 -35.72 -12.27 -4.99
C GLU A 38 -36.86 -11.32 -5.31
N THR A 39 -36.53 -10.20 -5.97
CA THR A 39 -37.50 -9.45 -6.77
C THR A 39 -36.81 -9.01 -8.06
N GLU A 40 -37.03 -9.82 -9.09
CA GLU A 40 -37.11 -9.41 -10.49
C GLU A 40 -38.08 -8.23 -10.64
N GLY A 41 -37.72 -7.24 -11.46
CA GLY A 41 -38.62 -6.13 -11.79
C GLY A 41 -37.94 -5.06 -12.61
N ALA A 42 -38.16 -5.11 -13.92
CA ALA A 42 -37.64 -4.22 -14.93
C ALA A 42 -38.32 -2.83 -14.95
N ASP A 43 -37.62 -1.92 -15.65
CA ASP A 43 -38.12 -0.81 -16.48
C ASP A 43 -38.51 0.57 -15.91
N ALA A 44 -38.13 1.55 -16.74
CA ALA A 44 -38.56 2.95 -16.88
C ALA A 44 -38.10 3.96 -15.81
N SER A 45 -37.25 4.96 -16.12
CA SER A 45 -37.49 6.14 -16.98
C SER A 45 -38.57 7.09 -16.44
N GLY A 46 -38.14 8.30 -16.04
CA GLY A 46 -38.97 9.44 -15.57
C GLY A 46 -38.46 9.99 -14.24
N MET A 47 -37.59 11.00 -14.20
CA MET A 47 -37.90 12.44 -14.33
C MET A 47 -38.95 12.89 -13.30
N ASP A 48 -38.52 13.39 -12.14
CA ASP A 48 -38.86 14.73 -11.64
C ASP A 48 -38.40 14.96 -10.18
N ASP A 49 -37.82 16.15 -9.99
CA ASP A 49 -37.58 16.95 -8.77
C ASP A 49 -37.86 16.34 -7.38
N VAL A 50 -36.79 16.18 -6.58
CA VAL A 50 -36.86 16.33 -5.12
C VAL A 50 -35.74 17.24 -4.63
N ARG A 51 -36.14 18.51 -4.47
CA ARG A 51 -35.56 19.45 -3.49
C ARG A 51 -35.57 18.77 -2.11
N SER A 52 -34.41 18.41 -1.59
CA SER A 52 -34.22 18.12 -0.16
C SER A 52 -32.79 18.46 0.24
N ASP A 53 -32.65 19.73 0.55
CA ASP A 53 -31.86 20.28 1.65
C ASP A 53 -31.25 19.22 2.59
N ARG A 54 -29.96 18.91 2.45
CA ARG A 54 -29.20 18.22 3.50
C ARG A 54 -27.75 18.69 3.55
N ILE A 55 -27.61 19.88 4.13
CA ILE A 55 -26.60 20.22 5.14
C ILE A 55 -25.15 20.01 4.69
N ILE A 56 -24.60 21.07 4.09
CA ILE A 56 -23.19 21.44 4.30
C ILE A 56 -23.01 21.56 5.81
N ARG A 57 -22.52 20.51 6.47
CA ARG A 57 -22.06 20.61 7.85
C ARG A 57 -20.83 21.51 7.82
N ARG A 58 -21.03 22.81 7.95
CA ARG A 58 -19.98 23.71 8.42
C ARG A 58 -19.51 23.13 9.75
N PRO A 59 -18.24 22.74 9.91
CA PRO A 59 -17.76 22.35 11.22
C PRO A 59 -17.92 23.56 12.16
N ARG A 60 -18.75 23.38 13.19
CA ARG A 60 -18.98 24.34 14.28
C ARG A 60 -17.87 24.25 15.31
N TYR A 61 -16.63 24.41 14.87
CA TYR A 61 -15.49 24.59 15.77
C TYR A 61 -14.71 25.77 15.25
N SER A 62 -14.51 26.79 16.10
CA SER A 62 -13.75 27.96 15.69
C SER A 62 -12.35 27.51 15.30
N LEU A 63 -11.78 28.12 14.25
CA LEU A 63 -10.40 27.84 13.84
C LEU A 63 -9.43 28.03 15.02
N SER A 64 -9.75 28.90 15.96
CA SER A 64 -9.03 29.05 17.23
C SER A 64 -9.14 27.81 18.13
N GLU A 65 -10.32 27.23 18.31
CA GLU A 65 -10.51 26.00 19.11
C GLU A 65 -9.92 24.77 18.40
N ALA A 66 -9.90 24.75 17.07
CA ALA A 66 -9.22 23.73 16.28
C ALA A 66 -7.70 23.86 16.36
N LEU A 67 -7.17 25.09 16.32
CA LEU A 67 -5.74 25.36 16.49
C LEU A 67 -5.29 25.16 17.94
N GLU A 68 -6.14 25.46 18.92
CA GLU A 68 -5.86 25.27 20.35
C GLU A 68 -5.98 23.79 20.72
N ARG A 69 -6.90 23.02 20.13
CA ARG A 69 -6.87 21.54 20.16
C ARG A 69 -5.66 20.97 19.45
N LEU A 70 -5.23 21.53 18.31
CA LEU A 70 -4.03 21.06 17.61
C LEU A 70 -2.76 21.40 18.41
N ARG A 71 -2.75 22.52 19.14
CA ARG A 71 -1.65 22.96 19.99
C ARG A 71 -1.62 22.19 21.30
N HIS A 72 -2.77 21.84 21.88
CA HIS A 72 -2.87 20.90 23.00
C HIS A 72 -2.51 19.47 22.57
N ALA A 73 -2.92 19.03 21.38
CA ALA A 73 -2.50 17.76 20.81
C ALA A 73 -1.01 17.76 20.42
N GLN A 74 -0.44 18.92 20.07
CA GLN A 74 1.01 19.09 19.85
C GLN A 74 1.80 19.28 21.14
N GLU A 75 1.22 19.74 22.25
CA GLU A 75 1.85 19.76 23.57
C GLU A 75 1.72 18.40 24.26
N GLU A 76 0.62 17.66 24.04
CA GLU A 76 0.48 16.23 24.40
C GLU A 76 1.40 15.35 23.53
N ALA A 77 1.49 15.60 22.21
CA ALA A 77 2.49 14.96 21.35
C ALA A 77 3.91 15.50 21.61
N GLY A 78 4.03 16.72 22.15
CA GLY A 78 5.28 17.38 22.51
C GLY A 78 5.86 16.94 23.86
N LEU A 79 5.06 16.25 24.67
CA LEU A 79 5.48 15.57 25.89
C LEU A 79 5.65 14.05 25.69
N SER A 80 5.21 13.51 24.55
CA SER A 80 5.44 12.12 24.13
C SER A 80 6.61 11.97 23.16
N GLY A 81 7.61 12.84 23.27
CA GLY A 81 8.97 12.60 22.80
C GLY A 81 9.67 11.53 23.66
N GLY A 82 9.11 10.33 23.74
CA GLY A 82 9.96 9.16 23.92
C GLY A 82 10.96 9.14 22.75
N PRO A 83 12.23 8.78 22.98
CA PRO A 83 13.24 8.87 21.93
C PRO A 83 12.71 8.13 20.71
N VAL A 84 12.62 8.81 19.56
CA VAL A 84 12.01 8.31 18.30
C VAL A 84 12.40 6.86 17.99
N ALA A 85 13.58 6.42 18.44
CA ALA A 85 14.00 5.02 18.49
C ALA A 85 12.95 4.05 19.08
N VAL A 86 12.31 4.35 20.21
CA VAL A 86 11.35 3.46 20.89
C VAL A 86 10.08 3.27 20.06
N GLN A 87 9.57 4.32 19.42
CA GLN A 87 8.39 4.20 18.55
C GLN A 87 8.74 3.40 17.28
N ARG A 88 9.94 3.59 16.72
CA ARG A 88 10.43 2.79 15.59
C ARG A 88 10.56 1.32 15.95
N SER A 89 11.16 1.01 17.11
CA SER A 89 11.32 -0.38 17.57
C SER A 89 9.97 -1.06 17.76
N ARG A 90 8.98 -0.37 18.34
CA ARG A 90 7.61 -0.91 18.47
C ARG A 90 6.93 -1.13 17.13
N GLY A 91 7.08 -0.20 16.18
CA GLY A 91 6.54 -0.35 14.83
C GLY A 91 7.15 -1.56 14.11
N VAL A 92 8.46 -1.75 14.24
CA VAL A 92 9.18 -2.92 13.69
C VAL A 92 8.70 -4.23 14.33
N GLU A 93 8.55 -4.29 15.66
CA GLU A 93 8.04 -5.47 16.37
C GLU A 93 6.59 -5.80 15.96
N THR A 94 5.75 -4.77 15.81
CA THR A 94 4.35 -4.93 15.39
C THR A 94 4.29 -5.46 13.95
N LEU A 95 5.07 -4.87 13.05
CA LEU A 95 5.17 -5.33 11.67
C LEU A 95 5.74 -6.75 11.57
N ASP A 96 6.69 -7.12 12.44
CA ASP A 96 7.24 -8.47 12.49
C ASP A 96 6.18 -9.51 12.84
N SER A 97 5.30 -9.19 13.79
CA SER A 97 4.17 -10.05 14.17
C SER A 97 3.12 -10.14 13.07
N LEU A 98 2.79 -9.03 12.39
CA LEU A 98 1.83 -9.03 11.29
C LEU A 98 2.30 -9.88 10.09
N LEU A 99 3.61 -9.97 9.87
CA LEU A 99 4.20 -10.73 8.77
C LEU A 99 4.63 -12.15 9.16
N GLU A 100 4.31 -12.61 10.38
CA GLU A 100 4.65 -13.95 10.85
C GLU A 100 3.96 -15.03 10.01
N ASP A 101 2.67 -14.87 9.71
CA ASP A 101 1.90 -15.80 8.88
C ASP A 101 2.44 -15.85 7.44
N VAL A 102 2.73 -14.70 6.85
CA VAL A 102 3.32 -14.60 5.50
C VAL A 102 4.68 -15.31 5.44
N ARG A 103 5.49 -15.19 6.50
CA ARG A 103 6.77 -15.89 6.62
C ARG A 103 6.59 -17.39 6.75
N ALA A 104 5.59 -17.83 7.50
CA ALA A 104 5.28 -19.25 7.65
C ALA A 104 4.87 -19.88 6.31
N GLU A 105 4.11 -19.15 5.49
CA GLU A 105 3.66 -19.60 4.16
C GLU A 105 4.80 -19.70 3.13
N LEU A 106 5.75 -18.75 3.12
CA LEU A 106 6.90 -18.78 2.21
C LEU A 106 7.82 -19.99 2.41
N GLY A 107 7.82 -20.55 3.62
CA GLY A 107 8.66 -21.67 4.01
C GLY A 107 10.16 -21.31 4.11
N PRO A 108 10.96 -22.17 4.77
CA PRO A 108 12.36 -21.85 5.11
C PRO A 108 13.33 -21.89 3.91
N GLN A 109 12.87 -22.23 2.71
CA GLN A 109 13.72 -22.39 1.53
C GLN A 109 13.76 -21.15 0.63
N ASP A 110 12.82 -20.22 0.72
CA ASP A 110 12.86 -19.00 -0.10
C ASP A 110 13.78 -17.95 0.54
N ARG A 111 15.07 -18.04 0.20
CA ARG A 111 16.10 -17.10 0.68
C ARG A 111 16.02 -15.70 0.09
N ARG A 112 15.08 -15.45 -0.83
CA ARG A 112 15.00 -14.16 -1.55
C ARG A 112 14.26 -13.11 -0.72
N PHE A 113 13.28 -13.55 0.06
CA PHE A 113 12.60 -12.72 1.03
C PHE A 113 13.30 -12.87 2.39
N LEU A 114 13.67 -11.74 2.98
CA LEU A 114 14.33 -11.73 4.29
C LEU A 114 13.32 -11.58 5.43
N LEU A 115 12.16 -10.93 5.17
CA LEU A 115 11.06 -10.65 6.11
C LEU A 115 11.48 -10.66 7.57
N ARG A 116 12.35 -9.71 7.95
CA ARG A 116 12.93 -9.66 9.30
C ARG A 116 13.32 -8.25 9.69
N PRO A 117 13.35 -7.95 11.00
CA PRO A 117 13.96 -6.72 11.48
C PRO A 117 15.45 -6.63 11.09
N SER A 118 15.89 -5.42 10.76
CA SER A 118 17.31 -5.11 10.58
C SER A 118 18.07 -5.29 11.91
N ALA A 119 19.38 -5.57 11.83
CA ALA A 119 20.22 -5.80 13.02
C ALA A 119 20.29 -4.59 13.96
N ASP A 120 20.07 -3.38 13.44
CA ASP A 120 19.99 -2.14 14.21
C ASP A 120 18.58 -1.85 14.76
N GLY A 121 17.59 -2.68 14.42
CA GLY A 121 16.19 -2.52 14.80
C GLY A 121 15.50 -1.27 14.22
N SER A 122 16.12 -0.59 13.25
CA SER A 122 15.61 0.69 12.73
C SER A 122 14.74 0.55 11.48
N ARG A 123 14.80 -0.61 10.84
CA ARG A 123 14.11 -0.93 9.58
C ARG A 123 13.60 -2.37 9.60
N TYR A 124 12.61 -2.63 8.76
CA TYR A 124 12.18 -4.00 8.45
C TYR A 124 12.67 -4.38 7.05
N LEU A 125 13.43 -5.46 6.92
CA LEU A 125 13.95 -5.92 5.63
C LEU A 125 12.94 -6.85 4.98
N VAL A 126 12.51 -6.52 3.76
CA VAL A 126 11.56 -7.33 2.99
C VAL A 126 12.31 -8.30 2.09
N ASP A 127 13.26 -7.78 1.30
CA ASP A 127 14.14 -8.54 0.43
C ASP A 127 15.57 -7.96 0.45
N ALA A 128 16.42 -8.33 -0.51
CA ALA A 128 17.80 -7.85 -0.59
C ALA A 128 17.95 -6.35 -0.92
N VAL A 129 16.94 -5.75 -1.54
CA VAL A 129 16.91 -4.34 -1.99
C VAL A 129 15.75 -3.55 -1.40
N THR A 130 14.74 -4.19 -0.81
CA THR A 130 13.54 -3.54 -0.31
C THR A 130 13.49 -3.55 1.22
N ALA A 131 13.22 -2.40 1.82
CA ALA A 131 13.11 -2.23 3.26
C ALA A 131 11.98 -1.25 3.63
N VAL A 132 11.47 -1.38 4.86
CA VAL A 132 10.48 -0.49 5.47
C VAL A 132 11.16 0.42 6.47
N ARG A 133 10.83 1.71 6.41
CA ARG A 133 11.38 2.76 7.27
C ARG A 133 10.27 3.63 7.85
N TRP A 134 10.45 4.04 9.10
CA TRP A 134 9.58 5.00 9.77
C TRP A 134 10.18 6.39 9.63
N GLN A 135 9.52 7.25 8.84
CA GLN A 135 9.96 8.61 8.53
C GLN A 135 8.84 9.61 8.81
N ASP A 136 9.10 10.57 9.70
CA ASP A 136 8.23 11.72 9.96
C ASP A 136 6.75 11.37 10.22
N GLY A 137 6.51 10.27 10.96
CA GLY A 137 5.18 9.78 11.28
C GLY A 137 4.49 9.00 10.17
N ARG A 138 5.22 8.62 9.12
CA ARG A 138 4.78 7.73 8.04
C ARG A 138 5.63 6.47 8.00
N ILE A 139 5.07 5.43 7.39
CA ILE A 139 5.78 4.19 7.13
C ILE A 139 6.02 4.11 5.63
N VAL A 140 7.27 3.93 5.23
CA VAL A 140 7.70 4.02 3.84
C VAL A 140 8.34 2.70 3.44
N LEU A 141 7.83 2.08 2.39
CA LEU A 141 8.47 0.96 1.70
C LEU A 141 9.37 1.53 0.62
N CYS A 142 10.66 1.22 0.69
CA CYS A 142 11.69 1.79 -0.15
C CYS A 142 12.57 0.71 -0.77
N GLU A 143 12.91 0.90 -2.04
CA GLU A 143 13.86 0.11 -2.81
C GLU A 143 15.22 0.84 -2.82
N GLU A 144 16.23 0.21 -2.25
CA GLU A 144 17.62 0.65 -2.23
C GLU A 144 18.34 0.16 -3.50
N ARG A 145 18.60 1.08 -4.43
CA ARG A 145 19.41 0.84 -5.63
C ARG A 145 20.74 1.57 -5.51
N GLY A 146 21.69 0.94 -4.84
CA GLY A 146 23.04 1.49 -4.61
C GLY A 146 22.99 2.76 -3.76
N ALA A 147 23.32 3.92 -4.36
CA ALA A 147 23.25 5.21 -3.68
C ALA A 147 21.87 5.89 -3.81
N SER A 148 20.99 5.35 -4.66
CA SER A 148 19.65 5.90 -4.86
C SER A 148 18.63 5.08 -4.08
N GLU A 149 17.73 5.79 -3.39
CA GLU A 149 16.58 5.21 -2.71
C GLU A 149 15.33 5.62 -3.48
N ARG A 150 14.50 4.64 -3.81
CA ARG A 150 13.20 4.86 -4.45
C ARG A 150 12.10 4.48 -3.48
N ILE A 151 11.24 5.42 -3.16
CA ILE A 151 10.01 5.14 -2.41
C ILE A 151 9.05 4.38 -3.33
N LEU A 152 8.63 3.20 -2.90
CA LEU A 152 7.63 2.38 -3.59
C LEU A 152 6.24 2.74 -3.10
N ILE A 153 6.04 2.74 -1.78
CA ILE A 153 4.73 2.90 -1.13
C ILE A 153 4.92 3.72 0.15
N GLU A 154 3.96 4.61 0.43
CA GLU A 154 3.84 5.33 1.70
C GLU A 154 2.52 4.92 2.36
N ALA A 155 2.57 4.52 3.63
CA ALA A 155 1.44 4.13 4.45
C ALA A 155 1.36 4.97 5.73
N GLY A 156 0.16 5.08 6.28
CA GLY A 156 -0.11 5.79 7.53
C GLY A 156 0.13 4.94 8.78
N ASP A 157 0.03 3.62 8.67
CA ASP A 157 0.10 2.68 9.77
C ASP A 157 0.72 1.32 9.38
N GLU A 158 1.00 0.50 10.38
CA GLU A 158 1.62 -0.81 10.25
C GLU A 158 0.74 -1.87 9.52
N PRO A 159 -0.60 -1.90 9.67
CA PRO A 159 -1.45 -2.80 8.91
C PRO A 159 -1.42 -2.53 7.39
N ASP A 160 -1.54 -1.26 6.98
CA ASP A 160 -1.56 -0.89 5.56
C ASP A 160 -0.22 -1.26 4.87
N ILE A 161 0.91 -1.06 5.56
CA ILE A 161 2.21 -1.43 5.00
C ILE A 161 2.40 -2.95 4.96
N ALA A 162 1.84 -3.69 5.91
CA ALA A 162 1.91 -5.15 5.91
C ALA A 162 1.14 -5.75 4.74
N GLU A 163 -0.07 -5.25 4.46
CA GLU A 163 -0.86 -5.62 3.27
C GLU A 163 -0.08 -5.33 1.98
N ALA A 164 0.51 -4.13 1.87
CA ALA A 164 1.34 -3.76 0.73
C ALA A 164 2.55 -4.67 0.51
N ILE A 165 3.20 -5.13 1.59
CA ILE A 165 4.30 -6.09 1.52
C ILE A 165 3.80 -7.45 1.05
N THR A 166 2.67 -7.92 1.58
CA THR A 166 2.04 -9.19 1.19
C THR A 166 1.70 -9.19 -0.30
N ASP A 167 1.09 -8.12 -0.81
CA ASP A 167 0.79 -7.96 -2.23
C ASP A 167 2.04 -7.98 -3.11
N LEU A 168 3.11 -7.31 -2.66
CA LEU A 168 4.39 -7.30 -3.36
C LEU A 168 5.00 -8.70 -3.43
N VAL A 169 5.01 -9.43 -2.31
CA VAL A 169 5.51 -10.81 -2.25
C VAL A 169 4.67 -11.73 -3.13
N ALA A 170 3.34 -11.66 -3.03
CA ALA A 170 2.42 -12.47 -3.82
C ALA A 170 2.59 -12.21 -5.32
N GLY A 171 2.72 -10.94 -5.72
CA GLY A 171 2.96 -10.55 -7.12
C GLY A 171 4.26 -11.14 -7.68
N ASP A 172 5.34 -11.12 -6.91
CA ASP A 172 6.62 -11.70 -7.33
C ASP A 172 6.58 -13.24 -7.37
N LEU A 173 5.90 -13.89 -6.43
CA LEU A 173 5.66 -15.34 -6.46
C LEU A 173 4.88 -15.76 -7.72
N LEU A 174 3.79 -15.06 -8.04
CA LEU A 174 2.98 -15.33 -9.23
C LEU A 174 3.78 -15.09 -10.51
N ALA A 175 4.56 -14.01 -10.59
CA ALA A 175 5.41 -13.75 -11.73
C ALA A 175 6.42 -14.88 -11.96
N ARG A 176 7.01 -15.43 -10.89
CA ARG A 176 7.92 -16.58 -10.98
C ARG A 176 7.22 -17.87 -11.38
N GLU A 177 6.04 -18.13 -10.84
CA GLU A 177 5.24 -19.30 -11.22
C GLU A 177 4.88 -19.23 -12.71
N SER A 178 4.43 -18.07 -13.20
CA SER A 178 4.15 -17.87 -14.62
C SER A 178 5.40 -18.04 -15.49
N ALA A 179 6.56 -17.56 -15.06
CA ALA A 179 7.82 -17.71 -15.77
C ALA A 179 8.30 -19.17 -15.82
N ARG A 180 7.96 -19.97 -14.79
CA ARG A 180 8.26 -21.40 -14.75
C ARG A 180 7.29 -22.23 -15.58
N ALA A 181 6.03 -21.81 -15.67
CA ALA A 181 4.99 -22.47 -16.44
C ALA A 181 5.09 -22.19 -17.96
N ALA A 182 5.75 -21.10 -18.36
CA ALA A 182 5.95 -20.76 -19.76
C ALA A 182 6.80 -21.84 -20.47
N PRO A 183 6.31 -22.45 -21.56
CA PRO A 183 7.07 -23.43 -22.32
C PRO A 183 8.31 -22.77 -22.97
N PRO A 184 9.43 -23.49 -23.10
CA PRO A 184 10.70 -22.93 -23.57
C PRO A 184 10.68 -22.39 -25.01
N ASP A 185 9.65 -22.69 -25.80
CA ASP A 185 9.49 -22.24 -27.19
C ASP A 185 8.64 -20.96 -27.35
N GLU A 186 8.05 -20.45 -26.27
CA GLU A 186 7.41 -19.13 -26.24
C GLU A 186 8.19 -18.22 -25.29
N ALA A 187 9.50 -18.10 -25.52
CA ALA A 187 10.23 -16.96 -24.98
C ALA A 187 9.70 -15.71 -25.70
N PRO A 188 9.01 -14.76 -25.03
CA PRO A 188 8.89 -13.43 -25.59
C PRO A 188 10.31 -12.92 -25.77
N VAL A 189 10.70 -12.75 -27.04
CA VAL A 189 11.91 -12.06 -27.43
C VAL A 189 11.79 -10.62 -26.92
N GLY A 190 12.38 -10.39 -25.75
CA GLY A 190 12.85 -9.10 -25.26
C GLY A 190 11.81 -7.98 -25.09
N ASP A 191 11.23 -7.90 -23.88
CA ASP A 191 11.13 -6.59 -23.21
C ASP A 191 11.44 -6.69 -21.71
N THR A 192 12.42 -7.51 -21.34
CA THR A 192 13.07 -7.49 -20.02
C THR A 192 14.17 -6.42 -19.94
N GLY A 193 13.95 -5.30 -20.65
CA GLY A 193 14.85 -4.16 -20.74
C GLY A 193 14.29 -2.83 -20.23
N ASN A 194 13.10 -2.79 -19.62
CA ASN A 194 12.55 -1.59 -18.99
C ASN A 194 12.60 -1.59 -17.45
N ALA A 195 13.54 -2.36 -16.90
CA ALA A 195 14.13 -2.09 -15.59
C ALA A 195 15.27 -1.05 -15.73
N VAL A 196 14.88 0.21 -15.95
CA VAL A 196 15.61 1.47 -15.62
C VAL A 196 17.00 1.74 -16.25
N GLN A 197 17.04 2.84 -17.04
CA GLN A 197 18.16 3.78 -17.39
C GLN A 197 19.18 3.37 -18.49
N ALA A 198 19.61 4.21 -19.44
CA ALA A 198 19.48 5.65 -19.70
C ALA A 198 19.92 6.01 -21.15
N GLY A 199 19.45 7.14 -21.69
CA GLY A 199 19.99 7.77 -22.91
C GLY A 199 19.35 9.14 -23.21
N SER A 200 20.04 10.22 -22.82
CA SER A 200 19.77 11.66 -22.99
C SER A 200 18.79 12.15 -24.07
N ALA A 201 17.82 12.97 -23.64
CA ALA A 201 17.67 14.37 -24.10
C ALA A 201 16.80 15.16 -23.09
N GLU A 202 17.43 16.17 -22.49
CA GLU A 202 16.87 17.38 -21.85
C GLU A 202 15.54 17.29 -21.04
N ALA A 203 15.72 17.35 -19.71
CA ALA A 203 14.89 18.00 -18.69
C ALA A 203 13.40 18.28 -19.02
N MET A 204 12.47 17.57 -18.35
CA MET A 204 11.17 18.10 -17.91
C MET A 204 10.50 17.21 -16.83
N PRO A 205 9.63 17.78 -15.96
CA PRO A 205 9.23 17.21 -14.66
C PRO A 205 8.37 15.95 -14.76
N VAL A 206 8.59 15.05 -13.80
CA VAL A 206 8.00 13.70 -13.74
C VAL A 206 6.48 13.76 -13.64
N ARG A 207 5.81 13.37 -14.73
CA ARG A 207 4.36 13.20 -14.82
C ARG A 207 3.91 12.03 -13.96
N ARG A 208 2.97 12.31 -13.06
CA ARG A 208 2.08 11.35 -12.38
C ARG A 208 1.60 10.32 -13.41
N GLY A 209 1.94 9.04 -13.18
CA GLY A 209 1.62 7.95 -14.10
C GLY A 209 0.16 8.00 -14.52
N PHE A 210 -0.07 8.18 -15.81
CA PHE A 210 -1.39 8.11 -16.41
C PHE A 210 -1.80 6.64 -16.36
N GLY A 211 -2.50 6.24 -15.30
CA GLY A 211 -3.13 4.92 -15.22
C GLY A 211 -4.06 4.72 -16.42
N PHE A 212 -4.53 3.49 -16.62
CA PHE A 212 -5.44 3.10 -17.71
C PHE A 212 -6.56 4.12 -18.00
N PHE A 213 -7.14 4.71 -16.94
CA PHE A 213 -8.15 5.78 -17.04
C PHE A 213 -7.69 7.06 -17.73
N GLY A 214 -6.43 7.44 -17.56
CA GLY A 214 -5.85 8.58 -18.26
C GLY A 214 -5.72 8.31 -19.76
N ALA A 215 -5.16 7.16 -20.14
CA ALA A 215 -5.00 6.81 -21.55
C ALA A 215 -6.37 6.79 -22.27
N LEU A 216 -7.40 6.27 -21.61
CA LEU A 216 -8.79 6.30 -22.10
C LEU A 216 -9.32 7.73 -22.26
N ALA A 217 -9.06 8.63 -21.30
CA ALA A 217 -9.49 10.02 -21.37
C ALA A 217 -8.85 10.78 -22.55
N LEU A 218 -7.56 10.57 -22.80
CA LEU A 218 -6.86 11.17 -23.95
C LEU A 218 -7.39 10.64 -25.29
N PHE A 219 -7.68 9.34 -25.35
CA PHE A 219 -8.26 8.72 -26.54
C PHE A 219 -9.64 9.32 -26.86
N LEU A 220 -10.51 9.43 -25.86
CA LEU A 220 -11.84 10.04 -26.01
C LEU A 220 -11.75 11.51 -26.44
N LEU A 221 -10.82 12.26 -25.86
CA LEU A 221 -10.60 13.66 -26.25
C LEU A 221 -10.15 13.77 -27.71
N GLY A 222 -9.20 12.93 -28.13
CA GLY A 222 -8.74 12.89 -29.52
C GLY A 222 -9.86 12.56 -30.51
N MET A 223 -10.72 11.60 -30.16
CA MET A 223 -11.90 11.24 -30.96
C MET A 223 -12.85 12.42 -31.13
N LEU A 224 -13.09 13.18 -30.06
CA LEU A 224 -13.98 14.35 -30.06
C LEU A 224 -13.44 15.48 -30.93
N VAL A 225 -12.13 15.76 -30.84
CA VAL A 225 -11.45 16.76 -31.68
C VAL A 225 -11.50 16.35 -33.15
N GLY A 226 -11.26 15.06 -33.45
CA GLY A 226 -11.36 14.54 -34.81
C GLY A 226 -12.76 14.71 -35.41
N ALA A 227 -13.81 14.38 -34.64
CA ALA A 227 -15.19 14.55 -35.08
C ALA A 227 -15.55 16.03 -35.34
N ALA A 228 -15.10 16.94 -34.49
CA ALA A 228 -15.33 18.39 -34.67
C ALA A 228 -14.67 18.92 -35.95
N LEU A 229 -13.44 18.47 -36.26
CA LEU A 229 -12.74 18.85 -37.49
C LEU A 229 -13.44 18.32 -38.76
N LEU A 230 -13.94 17.09 -38.72
CA LEU A 230 -14.73 16.50 -39.81
C LEU A 230 -16.01 17.29 -40.09
N LEU A 231 -16.72 17.71 -39.03
CA LEU A 231 -17.91 18.55 -39.16
C LEU A 231 -17.59 19.93 -39.72
N ALA A 232 -16.53 20.58 -39.23
CA ALA A 232 -16.10 21.88 -39.74
C ALA A 232 -15.69 21.81 -41.21
N TYR A 233 -14.96 20.76 -41.61
CA TYR A 233 -14.58 20.53 -43.00
C TYR A 233 -15.81 20.29 -43.88
N GLY A 234 -16.76 19.48 -43.41
CA GLY A 234 -18.05 19.29 -44.07
C GLY A 234 -18.79 20.61 -44.28
N TRP A 235 -18.79 21.49 -43.27
CA TRP A 235 -19.44 22.79 -43.36
C TRP A 235 -18.80 23.73 -44.39
N VAL A 236 -17.47 23.71 -44.52
CA VAL A 236 -16.77 24.53 -45.52
C VAL A 236 -16.99 23.99 -46.93
N THR A 237 -17.00 22.68 -47.09
CA THR A 237 -17.14 22.03 -48.42
C THR A 237 -18.58 22.01 -48.92
N ILE A 238 -19.55 21.87 -48.01
CA ILE A 238 -20.99 21.92 -48.30
C ILE A 238 -21.54 23.35 -48.14
N GLY A 239 -20.68 24.28 -47.68
CA GLY A 239 -21.02 25.67 -47.43
C GLY A 239 -21.77 26.27 -48.62
N PRO A 240 -22.86 27.01 -48.35
CA PRO A 240 -23.87 27.34 -49.34
C PRO A 240 -23.18 27.98 -50.54
N SER A 241 -23.37 27.40 -51.72
CA SER A 241 -23.12 28.11 -52.97
C SER A 241 -23.94 29.39 -52.88
N THR A 242 -23.28 30.48 -52.49
CA THR A 242 -23.86 31.81 -52.47
C THR A 242 -24.13 32.10 -53.92
N GLY A 243 -25.38 31.84 -54.33
CA GLY A 243 -25.90 32.17 -55.63
C GLY A 243 -25.66 33.63 -55.86
N ALA A 244 -24.64 33.94 -56.65
CA ALA A 244 -24.37 35.26 -57.15
C ALA A 244 -25.48 35.58 -58.16
N SER A 245 -26.45 36.36 -57.72
CA SER A 245 -27.40 37.12 -58.55
C SER A 245 -26.77 38.44 -58.97
#